data_AF-A0A9Q8V7E5-F1
#
_entry.id   AF-A0A9Q8V7E5-F1
#
_cell.length_a   1.000
_cell.length_b   1.000
_cell.length_c   1.000
_cell.angle_alpha   90.00
_cell.angle_beta   90.00
_cell.angle_gamma   90.00
#
_symmetry.space_group_name_H-M   'P 1'
#
loop_
_entity.id
_entity.type
_entity.pdbx_description
1 polymer ?
#
loop_
_entity_poly.entity_id
_entity_poly.type
_entity_poly.pdbx_seq_one_letter_code
_entity_poly.pdbx_strand_id
1 'polypeptide(L)'
;MAFKAWMNPQRHALVDPNSFNKATNTQRFIFALSRLVPLIILAFIYVAVELSLLLFLTPMPRDFSPPQRRYFHIGWDRASVFRAVFSLHWAWLTYLILTAAHSALAVLFVSVLQLDEPKEWPLLYGNPLRVNSIQRFWTSFWHRLGTESQLRYGRLVSHAILGLQPRGTSEKIFLALWVFTCSGFVHALVTHKTEPEADARSDMWFLVLNFSGGLFEFALRQLQAGTTARSRGQRLLQSGLGYLWVILFFYCVVPPYQYPILHKAAVRRMPFKVNTKLSLHV
;
A
#
# COMPACT_ATOMS: atom_id res chain seq x y z
N MET A 1 -16.08 5.27 -26.31
CA MET A 1 -16.03 4.13 -25.36
C MET A 1 -14.65 3.46 -25.28
N ALA A 2 -14.00 3.14 -26.40
CA ALA A 2 -12.70 2.45 -26.40
C ALA A 2 -11.60 3.15 -25.56
N PHE A 3 -11.50 4.48 -25.65
CA PHE A 3 -10.53 5.27 -24.87
C PHE A 3 -10.78 5.16 -23.35
N LYS A 4 -12.04 5.32 -22.89
CA LYS A 4 -12.41 5.16 -21.47
C LYS A 4 -12.17 3.74 -20.96
N ALA A 5 -12.42 2.73 -21.80
CA ALA A 5 -12.14 1.34 -21.46
C ALA A 5 -10.64 1.06 -21.29
N TRP A 6 -9.80 1.71 -22.11
CA TRP A 6 -8.34 1.59 -22.01
C TRP A 6 -7.77 2.29 -20.77
N MET A 7 -8.33 3.43 -20.39
CA MET A 7 -7.89 4.23 -19.24
C MET A 7 -8.52 3.82 -17.90
N ASN A 8 -9.22 2.68 -17.84
CA ASN A 8 -9.88 2.18 -16.63
C ASN A 8 -9.18 0.93 -16.07
N PRO A 9 -8.00 1.06 -15.44
CA PRO A 9 -7.22 -0.07 -14.94
C PRO A 9 -7.93 -0.84 -13.82
N GLN A 10 -8.92 -0.23 -13.16
CA GLN A 10 -9.74 -0.87 -12.13
C GLN A 10 -11.05 -1.46 -12.66
N ARG A 11 -11.35 -1.26 -13.95
CA ARG A 11 -12.55 -1.77 -14.65
C ARG A 11 -13.86 -1.45 -13.94
N HIS A 12 -13.98 -0.25 -13.38
CA HIS A 12 -15.26 0.24 -12.87
C HIS A 12 -16.32 0.32 -13.96
N ALA A 13 -17.59 0.25 -13.59
CA ALA A 13 -18.69 0.42 -14.53
C ALA A 13 -18.58 1.78 -15.20
N LEU A 14 -18.35 1.78 -16.52
CA LEU A 14 -18.30 3.00 -17.32
C LEU A 14 -19.72 3.52 -17.53
N VAL A 15 -19.85 4.84 -17.53
CA VAL A 15 -21.14 5.47 -17.83
C VAL A 15 -21.32 5.50 -19.34
N ASP A 16 -22.49 5.07 -19.81
CA ASP A 16 -22.85 5.18 -21.23
C ASP A 16 -22.78 6.67 -21.64
N PRO A 17 -21.99 7.06 -22.66
CA PRO A 17 -21.96 8.43 -23.15
C PRO A 17 -23.33 8.98 -23.57
N ASN A 18 -24.29 8.10 -23.92
CA ASN A 18 -25.67 8.45 -24.25
C ASN A 18 -26.62 8.47 -23.04
N SER A 19 -26.10 8.27 -21.82
CA SER A 19 -26.88 8.40 -20.58
C SER A 19 -27.46 9.82 -20.46
N PHE A 20 -28.77 9.91 -20.31
CA PHE A 20 -29.51 11.17 -20.09
C PHE A 20 -29.20 11.87 -18.75
N ASN A 21 -28.50 11.21 -17.82
CA ASN A 21 -28.15 11.75 -16.50
C ASN A 21 -26.66 12.14 -16.41
N LYS A 22 -26.25 13.16 -17.16
CA LYS A 22 -24.91 13.77 -17.00
C LYS A 22 -24.87 14.69 -15.78
N ALA A 23 -23.74 14.74 -15.09
CA ALA A 23 -23.59 15.61 -13.93
C ALA A 23 -23.66 17.09 -14.33
N THR A 24 -24.42 17.87 -13.55
CA THR A 24 -24.53 19.33 -13.70
C THR A 24 -23.23 20.04 -13.28
N ASN A 25 -23.03 21.29 -13.70
CA ASN A 25 -21.88 22.10 -13.28
C ASN A 25 -21.78 22.21 -11.75
N THR A 26 -22.92 22.36 -11.06
CA THR A 26 -22.97 22.38 -9.60
C THR A 26 -22.48 21.06 -9.00
N GLN A 27 -22.91 19.92 -9.54
CA GLN A 27 -22.45 18.60 -9.08
C GLN A 27 -20.96 18.40 -9.33
N ARG A 28 -20.42 18.87 -10.46
CA ARG A 28 -18.98 18.81 -10.78
C ARG A 28 -18.15 19.73 -9.89
N PHE A 29 -18.69 20.89 -9.51
CA PHE A 29 -18.05 21.80 -8.57
C PHE A 29 -18.03 21.23 -7.14
N ILE A 30 -19.16 20.70 -6.67
CA ILE A 30 -19.25 19.99 -5.38
C ILE A 30 -18.28 18.80 -5.36
N PHE A 31 -18.22 18.04 -6.45
CA PHE A 31 -17.26 16.95 -6.58
C PHE A 31 -15.81 17.46 -6.46
N ALA A 32 -15.44 18.54 -7.15
CA ALA A 32 -14.10 19.11 -7.05
C ALA A 32 -13.76 19.52 -5.60
N LEU A 33 -14.67 20.22 -4.92
CA LEU A 33 -14.51 20.57 -3.50
C LEU A 33 -14.36 19.33 -2.60
N SER A 34 -15.14 18.28 -2.84
CA SER A 34 -15.04 17.02 -2.09
C SER A 34 -13.70 16.31 -2.26
N ARG A 35 -12.94 16.62 -3.31
CA ARG A 35 -11.58 16.11 -3.54
C ARG A 35 -10.51 17.03 -2.95
N LEU A 36 -10.66 18.33 -3.12
CA LEU A 36 -9.66 19.32 -2.70
C LEU A 36 -9.63 19.52 -1.17
N VAL A 37 -10.79 19.56 -0.51
CA VAL A 37 -10.85 19.81 0.95
C VAL A 37 -10.11 18.73 1.76
N PRO A 38 -10.36 17.41 1.53
CA PRO A 38 -9.60 16.38 2.23
C PRO A 38 -8.10 16.42 1.92
N LEU A 39 -7.71 16.80 0.68
CA LEU A 39 -6.29 16.93 0.33
C LEU A 39 -5.60 18.04 1.13
N ILE A 40 -6.25 19.19 1.31
CA ILE A 40 -5.70 20.29 2.10
C ILE A 40 -5.51 19.83 3.55
N ILE A 41 -6.52 19.18 4.14
CA ILE A 41 -6.43 18.62 5.49
C ILE A 41 -5.28 17.61 5.60
N LEU A 42 -5.19 16.68 4.65
CA LEU A 42 -4.12 15.68 4.60
C LEU A 42 -2.73 16.30 4.43
N ALA A 43 -2.61 17.40 3.67
CA ALA A 43 -1.36 18.14 3.51
C ALA A 43 -0.92 18.81 4.82
N PHE A 44 -1.84 19.41 5.57
CA PHE A 44 -1.54 19.94 6.90
C PHE A 44 -1.11 18.84 7.87
N ILE A 45 -1.81 17.69 7.87
CA ILE A 45 -1.43 16.54 8.71
C ILE A 45 -0.05 16.02 8.31
N TYR A 46 0.25 15.93 7.02
CA TYR A 46 1.56 15.52 6.53
C TYR A 46 2.67 16.42 7.06
N VAL A 47 2.53 17.74 6.88
CA VAL A 47 3.52 18.70 7.38
C VAL A 47 3.68 18.60 8.90
N ALA A 48 2.57 18.48 9.64
CA ALA A 48 2.62 18.31 11.10
C ALA A 48 3.36 17.03 11.52
N VAL A 49 3.11 15.90 10.83
CA VAL A 49 3.81 14.63 11.08
C VAL A 49 5.30 14.77 10.76
N GLU A 50 5.67 15.27 9.57
CA GLU A 50 7.08 15.44 9.19
C GLU A 50 7.84 16.38 10.13
N LEU A 51 7.23 17.51 10.51
CA LEU A 51 7.81 18.42 11.50
C LEU A 51 7.97 17.75 12.86
N SER A 52 6.99 16.94 13.30
CA SER A 52 7.09 16.21 14.55
C SER A 52 8.21 15.17 14.51
N LEU A 53 8.36 14.45 13.39
CA LEU A 53 9.47 13.52 13.19
C LEU A 53 10.82 14.24 13.27
N LEU A 54 10.95 15.40 12.62
CA LEU A 54 12.17 16.19 12.65
C LEU A 54 12.48 16.75 14.04
N LEU A 55 11.49 17.30 14.75
CA LEU A 55 11.68 17.95 16.05
C LEU A 55 11.93 16.94 17.18
N PHE A 56 11.18 15.84 17.22
CA PHE A 56 11.24 14.89 18.34
C PHE A 56 12.19 13.72 18.10
N LEU A 57 12.29 13.23 16.86
CA LEU A 57 13.11 12.05 16.56
C LEU A 57 14.44 12.40 15.92
N THR A 58 14.60 13.54 15.25
CA THR A 58 15.83 13.94 14.54
C THR A 58 16.46 12.79 13.74
N PRO A 59 15.81 12.27 12.68
CA PRO A 59 16.29 11.12 11.92
C PRO A 59 17.68 11.32 11.35
N MET A 60 18.61 10.43 11.68
CA MET A 60 19.99 10.43 11.19
C MET A 60 20.25 9.18 10.34
N PRO A 61 21.21 9.20 9.39
CA PRO A 61 21.54 8.03 8.58
C PRO A 61 21.84 6.76 9.39
N ARG A 62 22.50 6.89 10.54
CA ARG A 62 22.78 5.76 11.44
C ARG A 62 21.52 5.01 11.90
N ASP A 63 20.39 5.68 11.99
CA ASP A 63 19.11 5.08 12.43
C ASP A 63 18.54 4.10 11.38
N PHE A 64 19.02 4.18 10.14
CA PHE A 64 18.62 3.30 9.02
C PHE A 64 19.78 2.42 8.48
N SER A 65 20.87 2.36 9.25
CA SER A 65 22.09 1.62 8.89
C SER A 65 21.84 0.12 8.72
N PRO A 66 22.72 -0.64 8.03
CA PRO A 66 22.55 -2.07 7.79
C PRO A 66 22.17 -2.91 9.03
N PRO A 67 22.74 -2.68 10.24
CA PRO A 67 22.34 -3.41 11.45
C PRO A 67 20.87 -3.24 11.84
N GLN A 68 20.24 -2.12 11.47
CA GLN A 68 18.84 -1.80 11.80
C GLN A 68 17.83 -2.48 10.86
N ARG A 69 18.31 -3.05 9.74
CA ARG A 69 17.51 -3.66 8.67
C ARG A 69 17.09 -5.11 8.94
N ARG A 70 17.25 -5.61 10.17
CA ARG A 70 16.86 -6.98 10.54
C ARG A 70 15.34 -7.16 10.38
N TYR A 71 14.83 -8.39 10.35
CA TYR A 71 13.37 -8.57 10.42
C TYR A 71 12.88 -8.33 11.85
N PHE A 72 13.53 -8.95 12.83
CA PHE A 72 13.15 -8.88 14.23
C PHE A 72 14.09 -7.96 15.01
N HIS A 73 13.50 -7.15 15.89
CA HIS A 73 14.21 -6.33 16.88
C HIS A 73 13.30 -6.13 18.08
N ILE A 74 13.73 -6.61 19.25
CA ILE A 74 12.98 -6.51 20.50
C ILE A 74 13.82 -5.67 21.46
N GLY A 75 13.27 -4.54 21.88
CA GLY A 75 13.95 -3.61 22.77
C GLY A 75 13.10 -2.37 23.03
N TRP A 76 13.55 -1.53 23.95
CA TRP A 76 12.96 -0.22 24.27
C TRP A 76 13.94 0.90 23.95
N ASP A 77 14.66 0.75 22.83
CA ASP A 77 15.69 1.66 22.39
C ASP A 77 15.19 2.55 21.23
N ARG A 78 16.04 3.47 20.81
CA ARG A 78 15.78 4.36 19.67
C ARG A 78 15.44 3.57 18.40
N ALA A 79 16.09 2.43 18.18
CA ALA A 79 15.81 1.58 17.02
C ALA A 79 14.36 1.06 17.02
N SER A 80 13.85 0.59 18.17
CA SER A 80 12.44 0.18 18.28
C SER A 80 11.46 1.31 17.99
N VAL A 81 11.74 2.54 18.44
CA VAL A 81 10.90 3.70 18.15
C VAL A 81 10.89 4.00 16.65
N PHE A 82 12.05 4.03 16.01
CA PHE A 82 12.15 4.25 14.56
C PHE A 82 11.47 3.14 13.77
N ARG A 83 11.54 1.89 14.22
CA ARG A 83 10.82 0.78 13.59
C ARG A 83 9.31 0.96 13.69
N ALA A 84 8.80 1.29 14.87
CA ALA A 84 7.37 1.50 15.08
C ALA A 84 6.82 2.68 14.26
N VAL A 85 7.59 3.76 14.14
CA VAL A 85 7.18 4.95 13.38
C VAL A 85 7.23 4.69 11.88
N PHE A 86 8.36 4.18 11.38
CA PHE A 86 8.57 4.02 9.95
C PHE A 86 7.86 2.79 9.36
N SER A 87 7.38 1.85 10.20
CA SER A 87 6.53 0.74 9.76
C SER A 87 5.14 1.19 9.26
N LEU A 88 4.68 2.38 9.65
CA LEU A 88 3.45 2.99 9.17
C LEU A 88 3.71 4.17 8.21
N HIS A 89 4.86 4.84 8.34
CA HIS A 89 5.20 5.99 7.52
C HIS A 89 5.21 5.70 6.02
N TRP A 90 5.73 4.55 5.58
CA TRP A 90 5.75 4.18 4.16
C TRP A 90 4.34 4.13 3.55
N ALA A 91 3.39 3.56 4.29
CA ALA A 91 2.00 3.42 3.89
C ALA A 91 1.32 4.79 3.87
N TRP A 92 1.59 5.61 4.88
CA TRP A 92 1.11 6.99 4.96
C TRP A 92 1.59 7.85 3.78
N LEU A 93 2.88 7.83 3.47
CA LEU A 93 3.45 8.62 2.39
C LEU A 93 2.87 8.20 1.02
N THR A 94 2.77 6.89 0.79
CA THR A 94 2.18 6.34 -0.45
C THR A 94 0.69 6.69 -0.55
N TYR A 95 -0.04 6.62 0.57
CA TYR A 95 -1.43 7.03 0.65
C TYR A 95 -1.62 8.48 0.20
N LEU A 96 -0.80 9.40 0.73
CA LEU A 96 -0.87 10.82 0.39
C LEU A 96 -0.55 11.09 -1.08
N ILE A 97 0.58 10.59 -1.58
CA ILE A 97 1.03 10.87 -2.95
C ILE A 97 0.00 10.37 -3.97
N LEU A 98 -0.49 9.14 -3.81
CA LEU A 98 -1.45 8.58 -4.74
C LEU A 98 -2.84 9.21 -4.60
N THR A 99 -3.26 9.59 -3.38
CA THR A 99 -4.52 10.32 -3.18
C THR A 99 -4.45 11.71 -3.82
N ALA A 100 -3.33 12.41 -3.69
CA ALA A 100 -3.12 13.71 -4.32
C ALA A 100 -3.16 13.62 -5.85
N ALA A 101 -2.39 12.69 -6.43
CA ALA A 101 -2.37 12.46 -7.86
C ALA A 101 -3.77 12.05 -8.39
N HIS A 102 -4.43 11.11 -7.73
CA HIS A 102 -5.77 10.65 -8.11
C HIS A 102 -6.81 11.76 -8.05
N SER A 103 -6.80 12.57 -6.98
CA SER A 103 -7.71 13.71 -6.83
C SER A 103 -7.44 14.81 -7.84
N ALA A 104 -6.17 15.11 -8.15
CA ALA A 104 -5.81 16.09 -9.18
C ALA A 104 -6.32 15.67 -10.56
N LEU A 105 -6.10 14.40 -10.92
CA LEU A 105 -6.63 13.83 -12.16
C LEU A 105 -8.16 13.80 -12.17
N ALA A 106 -8.80 13.43 -11.05
CA ALA A 106 -10.25 13.43 -10.95
C ALA A 106 -10.84 14.83 -11.19
N VAL A 107 -10.26 15.88 -10.59
CA VAL A 107 -10.71 17.26 -10.82
C VAL A 107 -10.48 17.68 -12.28
N LEU A 108 -9.32 17.33 -12.86
CA LEU A 108 -9.03 17.64 -14.25
C LEU A 108 -10.04 16.99 -15.20
N PHE A 109 -10.27 15.67 -15.09
CA PHE A 109 -11.12 14.93 -16.02
C PHE A 109 -12.62 15.14 -15.79
N VAL A 110 -13.07 15.32 -14.54
CA VAL A 110 -14.50 15.49 -14.21
C VAL A 110 -14.92 16.95 -14.27
N SER A 111 -14.13 17.87 -13.73
CA SER A 111 -14.58 19.26 -13.50
C SER A 111 -14.04 20.24 -14.55
N VAL A 112 -12.78 20.10 -14.98
CA VAL A 112 -12.16 21.01 -15.95
C VAL A 112 -12.46 20.59 -17.39
N LEU A 113 -12.10 19.35 -17.75
CA LEU A 113 -12.27 18.82 -19.11
C LEU A 113 -13.67 18.25 -19.36
N GLN A 114 -14.42 17.94 -18.28
CA GLN A 114 -15.76 17.36 -18.32
C GLN A 114 -15.87 16.08 -19.19
N LEU A 115 -14.79 15.30 -19.24
CA LEU A 115 -14.72 14.05 -20.00
C LEU A 115 -15.35 12.88 -19.24
N ASP A 116 -15.31 12.93 -17.90
CA ASP A 116 -15.79 11.87 -17.02
C ASP A 116 -16.87 12.33 -16.05
N GLU A 117 -17.63 11.37 -15.55
CA GLU A 117 -18.64 11.58 -14.50
C GLU A 117 -18.05 11.37 -13.10
N PRO A 118 -18.53 12.09 -12.07
CA PRO A 118 -18.09 11.91 -10.67
C PRO A 118 -18.04 10.46 -10.18
N LYS A 119 -19.01 9.64 -10.60
CA LYS A 119 -19.13 8.22 -10.23
C LYS A 119 -18.06 7.31 -10.86
N GLU A 120 -17.44 7.75 -11.96
CA GLU A 120 -16.35 7.00 -12.63
C GLU A 120 -15.03 7.11 -11.86
N TRP A 121 -14.94 8.04 -10.91
CA TRP A 121 -13.75 8.33 -10.12
C TRP A 121 -13.97 8.00 -8.63
N PRO A 122 -14.12 6.72 -8.22
CA PRO A 122 -14.24 6.38 -6.81
C PRO A 122 -12.97 6.76 -6.02
N LEU A 123 -13.07 6.73 -4.69
CA LEU A 123 -11.89 6.86 -3.83
C LEU A 123 -10.91 5.72 -4.10
N LEU A 124 -9.62 6.05 -4.07
CA LEU A 124 -8.56 5.10 -4.38
C LEU A 124 -8.36 4.05 -3.29
N TYR A 125 -8.54 4.47 -2.04
CA TYR A 125 -8.37 3.67 -0.83
C TYR A 125 -9.73 3.44 -0.17
N GLY A 126 -9.84 2.33 0.56
CA GLY A 126 -11.00 2.06 1.40
C GLY A 126 -10.83 2.58 2.82
N ASN A 127 -11.58 1.99 3.76
CA ASN A 127 -11.61 2.46 5.16
C ASN A 127 -10.45 1.87 6.00
N PRO A 128 -9.52 2.68 6.52
CA PRO A 128 -8.42 2.19 7.36
C PRO A 128 -8.89 1.62 8.72
N LEU A 129 -10.06 2.03 9.21
CA LEU A 129 -10.66 1.54 10.47
C LEU A 129 -11.23 0.11 10.36
N ARG A 130 -10.92 -0.61 9.28
CA ARG A 130 -11.30 -2.01 9.08
C ARG A 130 -10.09 -2.94 8.92
N VAL A 131 -8.89 -2.41 9.16
CA VAL A 131 -7.62 -3.09 8.87
C VAL A 131 -7.12 -3.91 10.07
N ASN A 132 -7.91 -4.88 10.47
CA ASN A 132 -7.57 -5.81 11.56
C ASN A 132 -6.97 -7.15 11.07
N SER A 133 -6.46 -7.18 9.84
CA SER A 133 -5.72 -8.31 9.26
C SER A 133 -4.96 -7.84 8.01
N ILE A 134 -3.87 -8.52 7.66
CA ILE A 134 -3.06 -8.30 6.46
C ILE A 134 -3.92 -8.47 5.21
N GLN A 135 -4.78 -9.47 5.17
CA GLN A 135 -5.74 -9.61 4.06
C GLN A 135 -6.60 -8.36 3.89
N ARG A 136 -7.18 -7.82 4.97
CA ARG A 136 -8.01 -6.61 4.89
C ARG A 136 -7.21 -5.35 4.57
N PHE A 137 -5.96 -5.26 5.01
CA PHE A 137 -5.05 -4.20 4.58
C PHE A 137 -5.00 -4.15 3.05
N TRP A 138 -4.66 -5.25 2.39
CA TRP A 138 -4.46 -5.27 0.93
C TRP A 138 -5.75 -5.31 0.09
N THR A 139 -6.82 -5.91 0.61
CA THR A 139 -8.06 -6.10 -0.18
C THR A 139 -9.12 -5.04 0.07
N SER A 140 -9.15 -4.45 1.26
CA SER A 140 -10.23 -3.53 1.69
C SER A 140 -9.76 -2.10 1.85
N PHE A 141 -8.51 -1.87 2.23
CA PHE A 141 -7.97 -0.52 2.45
C PHE A 141 -7.05 -0.07 1.32
N TRP A 142 -6.02 -0.85 1.01
CA TRP A 142 -4.98 -0.50 0.05
C TRP A 142 -5.55 -0.34 -1.37
N HIS A 143 -4.88 0.49 -2.16
CA HIS A 143 -5.29 0.74 -3.54
C HIS A 143 -5.22 -0.55 -4.39
N ARG A 144 -6.11 -0.68 -5.36
CA ARG A 144 -6.17 -1.82 -6.30
C ARG A 144 -5.69 -1.46 -7.71
N LEU A 145 -4.88 -0.40 -7.82
CA LEU A 145 -4.23 -0.01 -9.08
C LEU A 145 -3.40 -1.19 -9.60
N GLY A 146 -3.76 -1.68 -10.80
CA GLY A 146 -3.09 -2.79 -11.47
C GLY A 146 -3.57 -4.19 -11.07
N THR A 147 -4.26 -4.35 -9.93
CA THR A 147 -4.72 -5.67 -9.44
C THR A 147 -5.64 -6.36 -10.45
N GLU A 148 -6.60 -5.66 -11.03
CA GLU A 148 -7.54 -6.27 -11.98
C GLU A 148 -6.85 -6.73 -13.27
N SER A 149 -5.89 -5.95 -13.78
CA SER A 149 -5.07 -6.34 -14.92
C SER A 149 -4.24 -7.59 -14.61
N GLN A 150 -3.59 -7.62 -13.45
CA GLN A 150 -2.81 -8.77 -13.01
C GLN A 150 -3.68 -10.02 -12.82
N LEU A 151 -4.86 -9.89 -12.21
CA LEU A 151 -5.80 -10.99 -12.00
C LEU A 151 -6.30 -11.57 -13.32
N ARG A 152 -6.47 -10.78 -14.39
CA ARG A 152 -6.89 -11.30 -15.70
C ARG A 152 -5.87 -12.28 -16.27
N TYR A 153 -4.59 -11.90 -16.27
CA TYR A 153 -3.52 -12.80 -16.72
C TYR A 153 -3.34 -13.97 -15.76
N GLY A 154 -3.47 -13.73 -14.45
CA GLY A 154 -3.45 -14.79 -13.45
C GLY A 154 -4.53 -15.85 -13.69
N ARG A 155 -5.76 -15.44 -14.03
CA ARG A 155 -6.86 -16.38 -14.36
C ARG A 155 -6.58 -17.18 -15.62
N LEU A 156 -5.99 -16.54 -16.64
CA LEU A 156 -5.57 -17.25 -17.84
C LEU A 156 -4.54 -18.34 -17.51
N VAL A 157 -3.52 -18.00 -16.72
CA VAL A 157 -2.50 -18.96 -16.30
C VAL A 157 -3.09 -20.05 -15.39
N SER A 158 -3.95 -19.69 -14.44
CA SER A 158 -4.56 -20.65 -13.52
C SER A 158 -5.42 -21.69 -14.25
N HIS A 159 -6.17 -21.28 -15.26
CA HIS A 159 -7.06 -22.18 -16.00
C HIS A 159 -6.34 -22.91 -17.13
N ALA A 160 -5.58 -22.19 -17.95
CA ALA A 160 -5.00 -22.75 -19.18
C ALA A 160 -3.72 -23.53 -18.94
N ILE A 161 -2.93 -23.19 -17.91
CA ILE A 161 -1.64 -23.83 -17.64
C ILE A 161 -1.75 -24.78 -16.44
N LEU A 162 -2.41 -24.35 -15.37
CA LEU A 162 -2.46 -25.11 -14.12
C LEU A 162 -3.73 -25.95 -13.93
N GLY A 163 -4.75 -25.78 -14.79
CA GLY A 163 -6.01 -26.53 -14.72
C GLY A 163 -6.77 -26.34 -13.40
N LEU A 164 -6.57 -25.21 -12.69
CA LEU A 164 -7.23 -24.96 -11.41
C LEU A 164 -8.72 -24.71 -11.59
N GLN A 165 -9.54 -25.29 -10.70
CA GLN A 165 -10.99 -25.08 -10.73
C GLN A 165 -11.35 -23.60 -10.51
N PRO A 166 -12.15 -23.00 -11.40
CA PRO A 166 -12.61 -21.64 -11.24
C PRO A 166 -13.36 -21.44 -9.92
N ARG A 167 -13.06 -20.34 -9.24
CA ARG A 167 -13.60 -19.91 -7.95
C ARG A 167 -13.24 -20.81 -6.75
N GLY A 168 -12.44 -21.85 -6.98
CA GLY A 168 -11.93 -22.74 -5.92
C GLY A 168 -10.91 -22.06 -5.00
N THR A 169 -10.66 -22.66 -3.84
CA THR A 169 -9.67 -22.15 -2.87
C THR A 169 -8.27 -22.10 -3.46
N SER A 170 -7.85 -23.15 -4.18
CA SER A 170 -6.53 -23.22 -4.81
C SER A 170 -6.31 -22.11 -5.84
N GLU A 171 -7.34 -21.79 -6.65
CA GLU A 171 -7.29 -20.66 -7.58
C GLU A 171 -7.13 -19.34 -6.82
N LYS A 172 -7.92 -19.10 -5.77
CA LYS A 172 -7.82 -17.85 -4.98
C LYS A 172 -6.44 -17.66 -4.37
N ILE A 173 -5.84 -18.73 -3.83
CA ILE A 173 -4.48 -18.70 -3.27
C ILE A 173 -3.46 -18.40 -4.38
N PHE A 174 -3.55 -19.10 -5.52
CA PHE A 174 -2.68 -18.87 -6.67
C PHE A 174 -2.79 -17.43 -7.19
N LEU A 175 -4.00 -16.91 -7.38
CA LEU A 175 -4.23 -15.56 -7.86
C LEU A 175 -3.68 -14.50 -6.91
N ALA A 176 -3.78 -14.72 -5.60
CA ALA A 176 -3.15 -13.85 -4.61
C ALA A 176 -1.62 -13.88 -4.76
N LEU A 177 -1.01 -15.08 -4.79
CA LEU A 177 0.43 -15.23 -5.00
C LEU A 177 0.89 -14.55 -6.29
N TRP A 178 0.14 -14.74 -7.38
CA TRP A 178 0.39 -14.15 -8.69
C TRP A 178 0.41 -12.63 -8.63
N VAL A 179 -0.61 -12.01 -8.03
CA VAL A 179 -0.71 -10.55 -7.89
C VAL A 179 0.47 -10.00 -7.06
N PHE A 180 0.77 -10.60 -5.90
CA PHE A 180 1.89 -10.16 -5.07
C PHE A 180 3.24 -10.32 -5.79
N THR A 181 3.43 -11.42 -6.53
CA THR A 181 4.67 -11.69 -7.27
C THR A 181 4.84 -10.71 -8.44
N CYS A 182 3.83 -10.53 -9.29
CA CYS A 182 3.87 -9.56 -10.38
C CYS A 182 4.09 -8.13 -9.87
N SER A 183 3.43 -7.76 -8.77
CA SER A 183 3.64 -6.47 -8.12
C SER A 183 5.08 -6.34 -7.60
N GLY A 184 5.61 -7.39 -6.96
CA GLY A 184 7.01 -7.48 -6.51
C GLY A 184 8.00 -7.24 -7.63
N PHE A 185 7.78 -7.85 -8.79
CA PHE A 185 8.63 -7.64 -9.96
C PHE A 185 8.59 -6.19 -10.46
N VAL A 186 7.40 -5.61 -10.57
CA VAL A 186 7.26 -4.21 -11.01
C VAL A 186 7.96 -3.26 -10.05
N HIS A 187 7.76 -3.43 -8.74
CA HIS A 187 8.42 -2.62 -7.72
C HIS A 187 9.94 -2.80 -7.74
N ALA A 188 10.43 -4.03 -7.81
CA ALA A 188 11.87 -4.32 -7.91
C ALA A 188 12.50 -3.67 -9.16
N LEU A 189 11.81 -3.68 -10.31
CA LEU A 189 12.29 -3.02 -11.52
C LEU A 189 12.36 -1.51 -11.37
N VAL A 190 11.35 -0.90 -10.73
CA VAL A 190 11.36 0.55 -10.43
C VAL A 190 12.51 0.88 -9.49
N THR A 191 12.64 0.18 -8.37
CA THR A 191 13.72 0.37 -7.40
C THR A 191 15.09 0.20 -8.05
N HIS A 192 15.29 -0.82 -8.88
CA HIS A 192 16.54 -1.02 -9.59
C HIS A 192 16.91 0.16 -10.52
N LYS A 193 15.91 0.82 -11.11
CA LYS A 193 16.12 1.96 -12.01
C LYS A 193 16.26 3.29 -11.28
N THR A 194 15.48 3.54 -10.24
CA THR A 194 15.47 4.82 -9.52
C THR A 194 16.48 4.84 -8.37
N GLU A 195 16.78 3.69 -7.79
CA GLU A 195 17.63 3.51 -6.62
C GLU A 195 18.58 2.31 -6.80
N PRO A 196 19.55 2.38 -7.73
CA PRO A 196 20.39 1.24 -8.12
C PRO A 196 21.27 0.67 -6.99
N GLU A 197 21.47 1.43 -5.91
CA GLU A 197 22.22 1.02 -4.72
C GLU A 197 21.32 0.40 -3.63
N ALA A 198 19.99 0.49 -3.78
CA ALA A 198 19.04 -0.21 -2.92
C ALA A 198 18.89 -1.66 -3.39
N ASP A 199 18.65 -2.57 -2.45
CA ASP A 199 18.38 -3.96 -2.81
C ASP A 199 16.97 -4.09 -3.39
N ALA A 200 16.88 -4.12 -4.73
CA ALA A 200 15.63 -4.32 -5.45
C ALA A 200 14.92 -5.65 -5.09
N ARG A 201 15.64 -6.64 -4.53
CA ARG A 201 15.02 -7.90 -4.07
C ARG A 201 14.18 -7.69 -2.81
N SER A 202 14.44 -6.62 -2.06
CA SER A 202 13.69 -6.30 -0.84
C SER A 202 12.22 -5.98 -1.11
N ASP A 203 11.89 -5.37 -2.26
CA ASP A 203 10.52 -5.16 -2.74
C ASP A 203 9.77 -6.50 -2.94
N MET A 204 10.44 -7.44 -3.60
CA MET A 204 9.90 -8.78 -3.84
C MET A 204 9.64 -9.49 -2.52
N TRP A 205 10.62 -9.50 -1.62
CA TRP A 205 10.48 -10.13 -0.31
C TRP A 205 9.38 -9.49 0.53
N PHE A 206 9.26 -8.16 0.51
CA PHE A 206 8.20 -7.45 1.20
C PHE A 206 6.82 -7.95 0.72
N LEU A 207 6.59 -8.03 -0.59
CA LEU A 207 5.30 -8.45 -1.13
C LEU A 207 5.02 -9.95 -0.95
N VAL A 208 6.03 -10.81 -1.10
CA VAL A 208 5.88 -12.25 -0.82
C VAL A 208 5.59 -12.51 0.66
N LEU A 209 6.25 -11.79 1.58
CA LEU A 209 5.95 -11.89 3.01
C LEU A 209 4.53 -11.45 3.33
N ASN A 210 4.02 -10.38 2.69
CA ASN A 210 2.62 -9.96 2.84
C ASN A 210 1.64 -11.02 2.34
N PHE A 211 1.92 -11.69 1.22
CA PHE A 211 1.16 -12.86 0.79
C PHE A 211 1.19 -13.96 1.85
N SER A 212 2.38 -14.31 2.36
CA SER A 212 2.54 -15.33 3.40
C SER A 212 1.79 -14.99 4.69
N GLY A 213 1.80 -13.73 5.12
CA GLY A 213 1.03 -13.24 6.27
C GLY A 213 -0.48 -13.40 6.03
N GLY A 214 -0.96 -13.07 4.83
CA GLY A 214 -2.35 -13.32 4.44
C GLY A 214 -2.70 -14.81 4.37
N LEU A 215 -1.80 -15.66 3.86
CA LEU A 215 -1.99 -17.10 3.80
C LEU A 215 -2.04 -17.73 5.20
N PHE A 216 -1.19 -17.26 6.11
CA PHE A 216 -1.20 -17.64 7.52
C PHE A 216 -2.54 -17.29 8.18
N GLU A 217 -3.05 -16.07 7.98
CA GLU A 217 -4.38 -15.67 8.46
C GLU A 217 -5.50 -16.54 7.89
N PHE A 218 -5.39 -16.92 6.61
CA PHE A 218 -6.35 -17.82 5.98
C PHE A 218 -6.33 -19.20 6.66
N ALA A 219 -5.15 -19.79 6.87
CA ALA A 219 -5.00 -21.07 7.55
C ALA A 219 -5.58 -21.04 8.97
N LEU A 220 -5.28 -19.99 9.75
CA LEU A 220 -5.84 -19.82 11.09
C LEU A 220 -7.38 -19.77 11.09
N ARG A 221 -7.99 -19.13 10.09
CA ARG A 221 -9.46 -19.10 9.97
C ARG A 221 -10.03 -20.47 9.63
N GLN A 222 -9.34 -21.27 8.81
CA GLN A 222 -9.76 -22.64 8.51
C GLN A 222 -9.72 -23.52 9.75
N LEU A 223 -8.68 -23.40 10.59
CA LEU A 223 -8.60 -24.12 11.86
C LEU A 223 -9.71 -23.73 12.85
N GLN A 224 -10.21 -22.50 12.76
CA GLN A 224 -11.28 -21.98 13.63
C GLN A 224 -12.70 -22.18 13.07
N ALA A 225 -12.84 -22.71 11.85
CA ALA A 225 -14.13 -22.79 11.14
C ALA A 225 -15.18 -23.68 11.81
N GLY A 226 -14.79 -24.50 12.79
CA GLY A 226 -15.69 -25.34 13.60
C GLY A 226 -16.07 -24.76 14.97
N THR A 227 -15.65 -23.53 15.31
CA THR A 227 -15.93 -22.95 16.65
C THR A 227 -17.31 -22.25 16.73
N THR A 228 -17.98 -22.38 17.87
CA THR A 228 -19.31 -21.82 18.16
C THR A 228 -19.39 -20.29 18.00
N ALA A 229 -20.61 -19.77 17.90
CA ALA A 229 -20.88 -18.34 17.75
C ALA A 229 -20.18 -17.51 18.84
N ARG A 230 -19.26 -16.63 18.41
CA ARG A 230 -18.48 -15.77 19.31
C ARG A 230 -19.36 -14.72 19.97
N SER A 231 -19.14 -14.41 21.23
CA SER A 231 -19.80 -13.28 21.91
C SER A 231 -19.34 -11.93 21.33
N ARG A 232 -20.06 -10.85 21.64
CA ARG A 232 -19.67 -9.48 21.21
C ARG A 232 -18.28 -9.10 21.74
N GLY A 233 -17.99 -9.43 23.00
CA GLY A 233 -16.68 -9.18 23.62
C GLY A 233 -15.56 -9.93 22.91
N GLN A 234 -15.75 -11.20 22.58
CA GLN A 234 -14.77 -12.00 21.83
C GLN A 234 -14.49 -11.43 20.43
N ARG A 235 -15.51 -10.90 19.74
CA ARG A 235 -15.32 -10.25 18.44
C ARG A 235 -14.50 -8.96 18.53
N LEU A 236 -14.73 -8.15 19.56
CA LEU A 236 -13.95 -6.94 19.81
C LEU A 236 -12.50 -7.26 20.15
N LEU A 237 -12.28 -8.24 21.03
CA LEU A 237 -10.94 -8.73 21.37
C LEU A 237 -10.20 -9.25 20.14
N GLN A 238 -10.87 -10.09 19.33
CA GLN A 238 -10.30 -10.60 18.08
C GLN A 238 -9.94 -9.48 17.11
N SER A 239 -10.76 -8.42 17.04
CA SER A 239 -10.45 -7.25 16.23
C SER A 239 -9.24 -6.48 16.77
N GLY A 240 -9.15 -6.29 18.09
CA GLY A 240 -8.00 -5.65 18.74
C GLY A 240 -6.70 -6.42 18.50
N LEU A 241 -6.72 -7.74 18.71
CA LEU A 241 -5.59 -8.62 18.40
C LEU A 241 -5.21 -8.59 16.92
N GLY A 242 -6.20 -8.46 16.03
CA GLY A 242 -5.98 -8.28 14.60
C GLY A 242 -5.24 -6.98 14.25
N TYR A 243 -5.60 -5.86 14.88
CA TYR A 243 -4.86 -4.60 14.70
C TYR A 243 -3.43 -4.70 15.22
N LEU A 244 -3.25 -5.28 16.42
CA LEU A 244 -1.93 -5.52 16.99
C LEU A 244 -1.08 -6.39 16.06
N TRP A 245 -1.66 -7.47 15.51
CA TRP A 245 -1.00 -8.34 14.55
C TRP A 245 -0.52 -7.59 13.30
N VAL A 246 -1.35 -6.74 12.70
CA VAL A 246 -0.95 -5.94 11.53
C VAL A 246 0.21 -5.00 11.85
N ILE A 247 0.15 -4.32 12.99
CA ILE A 247 1.22 -3.40 13.43
C ILE A 247 2.52 -4.17 13.66
N LEU A 248 2.47 -5.30 14.39
CA LEU A 248 3.64 -6.14 14.65
C LEU A 248 4.22 -6.74 13.36
N PHE A 249 3.36 -7.16 12.44
CA PHE A 249 3.77 -7.68 11.15
C PHE A 249 4.56 -6.63 10.35
N PHE A 250 4.03 -5.41 10.22
CA PHE A 250 4.75 -4.33 9.53
C PHE A 250 5.98 -3.86 10.29
N TYR A 251 5.95 -3.83 11.62
CA TYR A 251 7.13 -3.57 12.45
C TYR A 251 8.30 -4.51 12.12
N CYS A 252 8.01 -5.77 11.77
CA CYS A 252 9.02 -6.74 11.39
C CYS A 252 9.42 -6.67 9.91
N VAL A 253 8.44 -6.56 9.01
CA VAL A 253 8.65 -6.75 7.56
C VAL A 253 9.08 -5.48 6.83
N VAL A 254 8.71 -4.30 7.34
CA VAL A 254 8.99 -3.02 6.67
C VAL A 254 10.46 -2.58 6.75
N PRO A 255 11.17 -2.66 7.89
CA PRO A 255 12.51 -2.10 7.99
C PRO A 255 13.53 -2.63 6.97
N PRO A 256 13.64 -3.95 6.70
CA PRO A 256 14.53 -4.46 5.66
C PRO A 256 14.26 -3.88 4.26
N TYR A 257 13.01 -3.56 3.97
CA TYR A 257 12.55 -2.98 2.70
C TYR A 257 12.76 -1.46 2.63
N GLN A 258 12.33 -0.72 3.65
CA GLN A 258 12.34 0.75 3.63
C GLN A 258 13.69 1.38 4.03
N TYR A 259 14.41 0.79 4.99
CA TYR A 259 15.59 1.43 5.56
C TYR A 259 16.74 1.64 4.58
N PRO A 260 17.01 0.77 3.58
CA PRO A 260 17.99 1.07 2.54
C PRO A 260 17.72 2.40 1.81
N ILE A 261 16.45 2.66 1.48
CA ILE A 261 16.01 3.86 0.77
C ILE A 261 16.14 5.08 1.69
N LEU A 262 15.64 4.98 2.93
CA LEU A 262 15.69 6.06 3.92
C LEU A 262 17.13 6.42 4.32
N HIS A 263 17.99 5.42 4.49
CA HIS A 263 19.42 5.62 4.76
C HIS A 263 20.06 6.48 3.67
N LYS A 264 19.82 6.13 2.40
CA LYS A 264 20.37 6.88 1.26
C LYS A 264 19.80 8.28 1.16
N ALA A 265 18.49 8.44 1.32
CA ALA A 265 17.84 9.74 1.33
C ALA A 265 18.41 10.65 2.44
N ALA A 266 18.65 10.08 3.63
CA ALA A 266 19.27 10.80 4.74
C ALA A 266 20.74 11.15 4.46
N VAL A 267 21.53 10.22 3.88
CA VAL A 267 22.93 10.51 3.50
C VAL A 267 23.02 11.62 2.45
N ARG A 268 22.14 11.61 1.45
CA ARG A 268 22.10 12.63 0.39
C ARG A 268 21.78 14.03 0.92
N ARG A 269 21.07 14.13 2.05
CA ARG A 269 20.72 15.40 2.70
C ARG A 269 21.83 15.93 3.63
N MET A 270 22.88 15.15 3.90
CA MET A 270 23.98 15.64 4.75
C MET A 270 24.82 16.69 4.01
N PRO A 271 25.15 17.82 4.66
CA PRO A 271 25.89 18.92 4.03
C PRO A 271 27.32 18.55 3.63
N PHE A 272 27.91 17.55 4.29
CA PHE A 272 29.25 17.04 3.99
C PHE A 272 29.15 15.59 3.50
N LYS A 273 29.59 15.34 2.27
CA LYS A 273 29.70 13.98 1.72
C LYS A 273 30.90 13.29 2.35
N VAL A 274 30.70 12.59 3.47
CA VAL A 274 31.72 11.69 4.01
C VAL A 274 31.89 10.54 3.00
N ASN A 275 33.12 10.31 2.56
CA ASN A 275 33.44 9.30 1.56
C ASN A 275 33.29 7.90 2.20
N THR A 276 32.07 7.35 2.20
CA THR A 276 31.70 6.09 2.88
C THR A 276 32.30 4.84 2.23
N LYS A 277 33.09 4.97 1.15
CA LYS A 277 33.81 3.85 0.54
C LYS A 277 34.96 3.30 1.37
N LEU A 278 35.42 4.00 2.42
CA LEU A 278 36.56 3.56 3.23
C LEU A 278 36.23 2.59 4.39
N SER A 279 34.95 2.35 4.70
CA SER A 279 34.57 1.59 5.91
C SER A 279 34.03 0.17 5.65
N LEU A 280 34.14 -0.35 4.42
CA LEU A 280 33.72 -1.72 4.06
C LEU A 280 34.89 -2.72 3.95
N HIS A 281 36.09 -2.34 4.39
CA HIS A 281 37.28 -3.21 4.43
C HIS A 281 37.95 -3.21 5.81
N VAL A 282 37.17 -3.42 6.87
CA VAL A 282 37.67 -3.86 8.19
C VAL A 282 36.72 -4.91 8.74
#